data_AF-A0AAJ5ZFR7-F1
#
_entry.id   AF-A0AAJ5ZFR7-F1
#
_cell.length_a   1.000
_cell.length_b   1.000
_cell.length_c   1.000
_cell.angle_alpha   90.00
_cell.angle_beta   90.00
_cell.angle_gamma   90.00
#
_symmetry.space_group_name_H-M   'P 1'
#
loop_
_entity.id
_entity.type
_entity.pdbx_description
1 polymer ?
#
loop_
_entity_poly.entity_id
_entity_poly.type
_entity_poly.pdbx_seq_one_letter_code
_entity_poly.pdbx_strand_id
1 'polypeptide(L)'
;MLSRFDISFRPIVTSDVANLVRWQEESEVAVWWGDTDKTHDELTEKWMRRTGALGSDYDRNTDRYIIVVDGHDIGHVQSYALRHYRNTLLRLAFRMLVVSIFLLAKPSGEIGVLELR
;
A
#
# COMPACT_ATOMS: atom_id res chain seq x y z
N MET A 1 16.97 15.72 -20.92
CA MET A 1 17.32 15.73 -19.49
C MET A 1 16.11 15.16 -18.76
N LEU A 2 16.18 13.92 -18.26
CA LEU A 2 15.06 13.36 -17.49
C LEU A 2 15.09 14.03 -16.12
N SER A 3 13.99 14.69 -15.72
CA SER A 3 13.87 15.24 -14.36
C SER A 3 13.95 14.07 -13.38
N ARG A 4 14.83 14.18 -12.38
CA ARG A 4 14.90 13.21 -11.30
C ARG A 4 13.70 13.45 -10.40
N PHE A 5 12.79 12.48 -10.32
CA PHE A 5 11.69 12.49 -9.34
C PHE A 5 12.26 12.49 -7.92
N ASP A 6 11.69 13.30 -7.04
CA ASP A 6 11.94 13.21 -5.61
C ASP A 6 10.99 12.18 -4.99
N ILE A 7 11.55 11.10 -4.45
CA ILE A 7 10.78 9.98 -3.89
C ILE A 7 11.10 9.89 -2.40
N SER A 8 10.08 9.98 -1.57
CA SER A 8 10.18 9.81 -0.12
C SER A 8 9.06 8.94 0.44
N PHE A 9 9.21 8.55 1.70
CA PHE A 9 8.25 7.72 2.41
C PHE A 9 7.93 8.36 3.76
N ARG A 10 6.66 8.42 4.12
CA ARG A 10 6.21 8.90 5.43
C ARG A 10 5.32 7.86 6.11
N PRO A 11 5.34 7.72 7.44
CA PRO A 11 4.43 6.83 8.14
C PRO A 11 2.97 7.16 7.80
N ILE A 12 2.13 6.12 7.71
CA ILE A 12 0.69 6.32 7.56
C ILE A 12 0.12 6.87 8.86
N VAL A 13 -0.79 7.84 8.75
CA VAL A 13 -1.58 8.38 9.85
C VAL A 13 -3.08 8.18 9.59
N THR A 14 -3.91 8.38 10.60
CA THR A 14 -5.37 8.16 10.50
C THR A 14 -6.03 9.00 9.41
N SER A 15 -5.53 10.21 9.13
CA SER A 15 -6.05 11.05 8.04
C SER A 15 -5.83 10.47 6.64
N ASP A 16 -4.92 9.51 6.49
CA ASP A 16 -4.65 8.86 5.20
C ASP A 16 -5.69 7.78 4.84
N VAL A 17 -6.51 7.34 5.80
CA VAL A 17 -7.46 6.23 5.62
C VAL A 17 -8.39 6.47 4.43
N ALA A 18 -8.90 7.70 4.26
CA ALA A 18 -9.76 8.02 3.13
C ALA A 18 -9.06 7.81 1.78
N ASN A 19 -7.79 8.20 1.65
CA ASN A 19 -7.00 7.97 0.45
C ASN A 19 -6.69 6.48 0.24
N LEU A 20 -6.39 5.75 1.30
CA LEU A 20 -6.10 4.31 1.23
C LEU A 20 -7.30 3.50 0.77
N VAL A 21 -8.50 3.82 1.27
CA VAL A 21 -9.75 3.19 0.83
C VAL A 21 -10.02 3.55 -0.63
N ARG A 22 -9.98 4.84 -0.98
CA ARG A 22 -10.18 5.33 -2.35
C ARG A 22 -9.25 4.64 -3.34
N TRP A 23 -7.94 4.61 -3.07
CA TRP A 23 -6.97 3.93 -3.93
C TRP A 23 -7.27 2.43 -4.05
N GLN A 24 -7.62 1.75 -2.96
CA GLN A 24 -7.90 0.32 -3.01
C GLN A 24 -9.17 -0.01 -3.83
N GLU A 25 -10.10 0.94 -3.94
CA GLU A 25 -11.33 0.84 -4.74
C GLU A 25 -11.14 1.23 -6.21
N GLU A 26 -10.06 1.94 -6.57
CA GLU A 26 -9.74 2.25 -7.97
C GLU A 26 -9.54 0.96 -8.75
N SER A 27 -10.24 0.80 -9.87
CA SER A 27 -10.26 -0.45 -10.65
C SER A 27 -8.86 -0.94 -11.03
N GLU A 28 -7.96 -0.03 -11.36
CA GLU A 28 -6.57 -0.31 -11.74
C GLU A 28 -5.74 -0.88 -10.59
N VAL A 29 -5.98 -0.42 -9.36
CA VAL A 29 -5.36 -0.93 -8.14
C VAL A 29 -6.06 -2.21 -7.69
N ALA A 30 -7.39 -2.24 -7.80
CA ALA A 30 -8.24 -3.33 -7.34
C ALA A 30 -7.94 -4.66 -8.05
N VAL A 31 -7.50 -4.61 -9.31
CA VAL A 31 -7.02 -5.79 -10.06
C VAL A 31 -5.91 -6.54 -9.32
N TRP A 32 -5.03 -5.83 -8.61
CA TRP A 32 -3.85 -6.41 -7.95
C TRP A 32 -4.02 -6.53 -6.44
N TRP A 33 -4.65 -5.52 -5.83
CA TRP A 33 -4.70 -5.32 -4.38
C TRP A 33 -6.11 -5.10 -3.84
N GLY A 34 -7.11 -5.21 -4.70
CA GLY A 34 -8.51 -5.06 -4.32
C GLY A 34 -8.94 -6.18 -3.39
N ASP A 35 -9.64 -5.81 -2.33
CA ASP A 35 -10.48 -6.73 -1.57
C ASP A 35 -11.90 -6.58 -2.12
N THR A 36 -12.16 -7.11 -3.31
CA THR A 36 -13.43 -6.93 -4.03
C THR A 36 -14.63 -7.56 -3.33
N ASP A 37 -14.37 -8.36 -2.28
CA ASP A 37 -15.35 -8.95 -1.39
C ASP A 37 -15.81 -8.01 -0.27
N LYS A 38 -15.11 -6.88 -0.07
CA LYS A 38 -15.36 -5.93 1.03
C LYS A 38 -16.08 -4.69 0.54
N THR A 39 -17.00 -4.23 1.36
CA THR A 39 -17.63 -2.91 1.23
C THR A 39 -16.67 -1.79 1.60
N HIS A 40 -17.01 -0.56 1.21
CA HIS A 40 -16.29 0.65 1.59
C HIS A 40 -16.08 0.78 3.10
N ASP A 41 -17.13 0.47 3.88
CA ASP A 41 -17.09 0.56 5.35
C ASP A 41 -16.13 -0.50 5.93
N GLU A 42 -16.17 -1.73 5.42
CA GLU A 42 -15.25 -2.80 5.84
C GLU A 42 -13.78 -2.48 5.49
N LEU A 43 -13.55 -1.83 4.34
CA LEU A 43 -12.23 -1.31 3.96
C LEU A 43 -11.78 -0.18 4.90
N THR A 44 -12.69 0.75 5.21
CA THR A 44 -12.43 1.86 6.13
C THR A 44 -12.06 1.34 7.51
N GLU A 45 -12.85 0.42 8.08
CA GLU A 45 -12.55 -0.19 9.37
C GLU A 45 -11.22 -0.95 9.37
N LYS A 46 -10.94 -1.72 8.31
CA LYS A 46 -9.66 -2.41 8.13
C LYS A 46 -8.49 -1.44 8.21
N TRP A 47 -8.58 -0.31 7.51
CA TRP A 47 -7.52 0.70 7.48
C TRP A 47 -7.42 1.50 8.80
N MET A 48 -8.54 1.81 9.45
CA MET A 48 -8.55 2.39 10.79
C MET A 48 -7.82 1.49 11.81
N ARG A 49 -8.12 0.18 11.80
CA ARG A 49 -7.44 -0.79 12.69
C ARG A 49 -5.93 -0.84 12.44
N ARG A 50 -5.52 -0.82 11.17
CA ARG A 50 -4.10 -0.91 10.75
C ARG A 50 -3.30 0.32 11.09
N THR A 51 -3.88 1.51 10.89
CA THR A 51 -3.21 2.78 11.18
C THR A 51 -3.08 3.04 12.68
N GLY A 52 -4.02 2.55 13.49
CA GLY A 52 -3.93 2.62 14.95
C GLY A 52 -3.09 1.52 15.61
N ALA A 53 -2.54 0.57 14.85
CA ALA A 53 -1.91 -0.65 15.39
C ALA A 53 -2.80 -1.45 16.38
N LEU A 54 -4.12 -1.26 16.31
CA LEU A 54 -5.12 -1.90 17.19
C LEU A 54 -5.57 -3.28 16.67
N GLY A 55 -4.87 -3.82 15.67
CA GLY A 55 -5.27 -5.03 14.96
C GLY A 55 -4.58 -6.31 15.43
N SER A 56 -4.54 -7.28 14.52
CA SER A 56 -3.89 -8.58 14.67
C SER A 56 -2.36 -8.48 14.85
N ASP A 57 -1.69 -9.61 15.13
CA ASP A 57 -0.22 -9.67 15.09
C ASP A 57 0.35 -9.24 13.72
N TYR A 58 -0.36 -9.51 12.63
CA TYR A 58 0.01 -9.00 11.32
C TYR A 58 -0.06 -7.47 11.27
N ASP A 59 -1.10 -6.87 11.86
CA ASP A 59 -1.28 -5.43 11.85
C ASP A 59 -0.20 -4.72 12.67
N ARG A 60 0.19 -5.30 13.83
CA ARG A 60 1.25 -4.79 14.70
C ARG A 60 2.67 -4.99 14.17
N ASN A 61 2.94 -6.11 13.50
CA ASN A 61 4.29 -6.47 13.02
C ASN A 61 4.52 -6.09 11.55
N THR A 62 3.73 -5.16 11.03
CA THR A 62 3.85 -4.64 9.67
C THR A 62 3.95 -3.12 9.72
N ASP A 63 5.10 -2.61 9.32
CA ASP A 63 5.30 -1.17 9.14
C ASP A 63 4.65 -0.76 7.82
N ARG A 64 4.04 0.43 7.80
CA ARG A 64 3.30 0.93 6.66
C ARG A 64 3.64 2.40 6.41
N TYR A 65 3.81 2.74 5.15
CA TYR A 65 4.23 4.07 4.72
C TYR A 65 3.41 4.52 3.51
N ILE A 66 3.14 5.82 3.43
CA ILE A 66 2.72 6.49 2.21
C ILE A 66 3.96 6.74 1.34
N ILE A 67 3.82 6.47 0.05
CA ILE A 67 4.79 6.81 -0.98
C ILE A 67 4.51 8.24 -1.43
N VAL A 68 5.52 9.09 -1.38
CA VAL A 68 5.43 10.50 -1.78
C VAL A 68 6.34 10.73 -3.00
N VAL A 69 5.79 11.26 -4.08
CA VAL A 69 6.53 11.65 -5.30
C VAL A 69 6.31 13.13 -5.56
N ASP A 70 7.41 13.90 -5.63
CA ASP A 70 7.38 15.35 -5.82
C ASP A 70 6.39 16.06 -4.87
N GLY A 71 6.35 15.63 -3.61
CA GLY A 71 5.45 16.15 -2.57
C GLY A 71 4.00 15.63 -2.61
N HIS A 72 3.66 14.73 -3.53
CA HIS A 72 2.31 14.18 -3.67
C HIS A 72 2.24 12.74 -3.18
N ASP A 73 1.24 12.43 -2.36
CA ASP A 73 0.95 11.06 -1.95
C ASP A 73 0.39 10.26 -3.14
N ILE A 74 1.04 9.14 -3.50
CA ILE A 74 0.67 8.35 -4.70
C ILE A 74 0.29 6.91 -4.40
N GLY A 75 0.45 6.44 -3.17
CA GLY A 75 0.15 5.08 -2.79
C GLY A 75 0.71 4.72 -1.42
N HIS A 76 0.72 3.43 -1.10
CA HIS A 76 1.31 2.95 0.15
C HIS A 76 2.16 1.71 -0.07
N VAL A 77 3.10 1.49 0.85
CA VAL A 77 3.92 0.29 0.92
C VAL A 77 3.86 -0.29 2.33
N GLN A 78 4.07 -1.59 2.44
CA GLN A 78 4.16 -2.30 3.71
C GLN A 78 5.45 -3.10 3.79
N SER A 79 6.12 -3.06 4.93
CA SER A 79 7.30 -3.87 5.23
C SER A 79 7.09 -4.66 6.51
N TYR A 80 7.64 -5.86 6.56
CA TYR A 80 7.51 -6.71 7.73
C TYR A 80 8.73 -7.63 7.85
N ALA A 81 9.16 -7.88 9.09
CA ALA A 81 10.27 -8.79 9.33
C ALA A 81 9.77 -10.24 9.35
N LEU A 82 10.30 -11.07 8.45
CA LEU A 82 9.91 -12.49 8.29
C LEU A 82 10.00 -13.31 9.59
N ARG A 83 10.85 -12.90 10.54
CA ARG A 83 10.94 -13.53 11.88
C ARG A 83 9.59 -13.59 12.61
N HIS A 84 8.68 -12.65 12.35
CA HIS A 84 7.34 -12.62 12.96
C HIS A 84 6.35 -13.58 12.30
N TYR A 85 6.72 -14.23 11.18
CA TYR A 85 5.83 -15.05 10.34
C TYR A 85 6.36 -16.47 10.09
N ARG A 86 7.27 -16.97 10.95
CA ARG A 86 7.99 -18.25 10.79
C ARG A 86 7.09 -19.47 10.55
N ASN A 87 5.84 -19.46 11.01
CA ASN A 87 4.90 -20.58 10.83
C ASN A 87 3.88 -20.37 9.69
N THR A 88 3.90 -19.22 9.01
CA THR A 88 2.90 -18.83 7.97
C THR A 88 3.48 -18.84 6.55
N LEU A 89 4.77 -19.16 6.40
CA LEU A 89 5.52 -19.08 5.14
C LEU A 89 4.88 -19.85 3.96
N LEU A 90 4.13 -20.92 4.23
CA LEU A 90 3.43 -21.69 3.18
C LEU A 90 2.22 -20.98 2.55
N ARG A 91 1.55 -20.06 3.27
CA ARG A 91 0.45 -19.25 2.71
C ARG A 91 0.90 -17.89 2.20
N LEU A 92 1.97 -17.35 2.79
CA LEU A 92 2.50 -16.03 2.44
C LEU A 92 3.33 -16.06 1.15
N ALA A 93 4.03 -17.17 0.87
CA ALA A 93 4.85 -17.35 -0.35
C ALA A 93 4.05 -17.32 -1.67
N PHE A 94 2.74 -17.61 -1.66
CA PHE A 94 1.90 -17.55 -2.87
C PHE A 94 1.39 -16.13 -3.20
N ARG A 95 1.56 -15.15 -2.28
CA ARG A 95 1.24 -13.73 -2.50
C ARG A 95 2.48 -12.82 -2.46
N MET A 96 3.63 -13.34 -2.06
CA MET A 96 4.92 -12.64 -2.04
C MET A 96 5.78 -13.08 -3.23
N LEU A 97 5.54 -12.50 -4.40
CA LEU A 97 6.66 -12.14 -5.24
C LEU A 97 6.76 -10.62 -5.19
N VAL A 98 7.90 -10.15 -4.69
CA VAL A 98 8.29 -8.76 -4.60
C VAL A 98 8.16 -8.11 -5.98
N VAL A 99 7.11 -7.30 -6.17
CA VAL A 99 7.12 -6.19 -7.12
C VAL A 99 6.34 -5.06 -6.46
N SER A 100 7.07 -4.07 -5.94
CA SER A 100 6.49 -2.75 -5.66
C SER A 100 6.17 -2.11 -7.00
N ILE A 101 4.98 -2.41 -7.56
CA ILE A 101 4.46 -1.68 -8.72
C ILE A 101 3.90 -0.37 -8.18
N PHE A 102 4.65 0.71 -8.37
CA PHE A 102 4.15 2.06 -8.21
C PHE A 102 3.15 2.32 -9.34
N LEU A 103 1.86 2.43 -9.02
CA LEU A 103 0.89 3.01 -9.95
C LEU A 103 1.02 4.53 -9.84
N LEU A 104 1.80 5.12 -10.75
CA LEU A 104 1.84 6.57 -10.92
C LEU A 104 0.53 7.00 -11.60
N ALA A 105 -0.45 7.46 -10.82
CA ALA A 105 -1.53 8.27 -11.37
C ALA A 105 -0.95 9.64 -11.72
N LYS A 106 -0.46 9.81 -12.96
CA LYS A 106 -0.18 11.15 -13.47
C LYS A 106 -1.50 11.94 -13.57
N PRO A 107 -1.49 13.27 -13.39
CA PRO A 107 -2.66 14.13 -13.64
C PRO A 107 -3.23 14.00 -15.07
N SER A 108 -2.48 13.39 -15.99
CA SER A 108 -2.83 13.16 -17.39
C SER A 108 -3.55 11.82 -17.67
N GLY A 109 -3.80 10.97 -16.68
CA GLY A 109 -4.50 9.69 -16.89
C GLY A 109 -3.67 8.60 -17.60
N GLU A 110 -2.35 8.72 -17.64
CA GLU A 110 -1.45 7.67 -18.15
C GLU A 110 -0.77 6.92 -17.00
N ILE A 111 -0.83 5.59 -17.05
CA ILE A 111 -0.17 4.67 -16.11
C ILE A 111 1.29 4.46 -16.53
N GLY A 112 2.24 4.80 -15.65
CA GLY A 112 3.65 4.45 -15.81
C GLY A 112 4.09 3.48 -14.72
N VAL A 113 4.75 2.38 -15.11
CA VAL A 113 5.43 1.47 -14.17
C VAL A 113 6.82 2.03 -13.87
N LEU A 114 7.07 2.41 -12.62
CA LEU A 114 8.41 2.78 -12.16
C LEU A 114 9.12 1.54 -11.59
N GLU A 115 10.05 0.99 -12.36
CA GLU A 115 11.03 0.02 -11.83
C GLU A 115 12.18 0.79 -11.17
N LEU A 116 12.32 0.67 -9.84
CA LEU A 116 13.52 1.09 -9.14
C LEU A 116 14.55 -0.03 -9.25
N ARG A 117 15.65 0.23 -9.95
CA ARG A 117 16.86 -0.64 -9.99
C ARG A 117 17.80 -0.31 -8.86
#